data_AF-A0A2K3JE55-F1
#
_entry.id   AF-A0A2K3JE55-F1
#
_cell.length_a   1.000
_cell.length_b   1.000
_cell.length_c   1.000
_cell.angle_alpha   90.00
_cell.angle_beta   90.00
_cell.angle_gamma   90.00
#
_symmetry.space_group_name_H-M   'P 1'
#
loop_
_entity.id
_entity.type
_entity.pdbx_description
1 polymer ?
#
loop_
_entity_poly.entity_id
_entity_poly.type
_entity_poly.pdbx_seq_one_letter_code
_entity_poly.pdbx_strand_id
1 'polypeptide(L)'
;MEDYVYVLDYLAKGRGDLPAFKRNPIVYGIGESQFTFLELIPKRDATFTIGERIYVGKDPALRTKIEKIKGRINFEDLTSTAHGELPYVLLDIVHNNEERYVKFFNEASAISTRFHVLELLPGLGKKMMLEILEERKKKPFTSFKEMQDRIDFLRSPDKLISKRIELELTDPNQKYRVFTRLPMTRDHHT
;
A
#
# COMPACT_ATOMS: atom_id res chain seq x y z
N MET A 1 7.45 5.25 10.37
CA MET A 1 6.21 5.17 11.19
C MET A 1 5.11 5.70 10.30
N GLU A 2 3.95 5.05 10.28
CA GLU A 2 2.82 5.52 9.47
C GLU A 2 2.10 6.62 10.25
N ASP A 3 1.77 7.73 9.59
CA ASP A 3 0.93 8.79 10.18
C ASP A 3 -0.53 8.64 9.81
N TYR A 4 -0.80 8.08 8.63
CA TYR A 4 -2.13 7.76 8.13
C TYR A 4 -2.21 6.32 7.68
N VAL A 5 -3.38 5.73 7.86
CA VAL A 5 -3.72 4.37 7.44
C VAL A 5 -5.09 4.38 6.79
N TYR A 6 -5.30 3.45 5.87
CA TYR A 6 -6.59 3.19 5.24
C TYR A 6 -7.19 1.93 5.86
N VAL A 7 -8.48 1.98 6.19
CA VAL A 7 -9.21 0.85 6.78
C VAL A 7 -9.41 -0.25 5.74
N LEU A 8 -9.02 -1.48 6.09
CA LEU A 8 -9.26 -2.68 5.29
C LEU A 8 -10.44 -3.52 5.83
N ASP A 9 -10.61 -3.55 7.16
CA ASP A 9 -11.72 -4.27 7.80
C ASP A 9 -11.94 -3.73 9.23
N TYR A 10 -13.16 -3.85 9.74
CA TYR A 10 -13.53 -3.49 11.10
C TYR A 10 -14.36 -4.58 11.78
N LEU A 11 -13.76 -5.22 12.78
CA LEU A 11 -14.41 -6.23 13.61
C LEU A 11 -14.92 -5.61 14.90
N ALA A 12 -16.14 -5.06 14.87
CA ALA A 12 -16.77 -4.40 16.03
C ALA A 12 -16.87 -5.30 17.27
N LYS A 13 -17.08 -6.60 17.09
CA LYS A 13 -17.14 -7.61 18.17
C LYS A 13 -15.81 -8.32 18.41
N GLY A 14 -14.72 -7.86 17.79
CA GLY A 14 -13.43 -8.55 17.79
C GLY A 14 -13.42 -9.86 17.01
N ARG A 15 -12.29 -10.57 17.05
CA ARG A 15 -12.11 -11.80 16.27
C ARG A 15 -12.96 -12.95 16.84
N GLY A 16 -13.62 -13.69 15.94
CA GLY A 16 -14.51 -14.80 16.30
C GLY A 16 -13.79 -16.05 16.81
N ASP A 17 -12.52 -16.23 16.48
CA ASP A 17 -11.67 -17.34 16.93
C ASP A 17 -11.26 -17.25 18.41
N LEU A 18 -11.44 -16.09 19.04
CA LEU A 18 -11.16 -15.89 20.46
C LEU A 18 -12.39 -16.14 21.35
N PRO A 19 -12.22 -16.60 22.60
CA PRO A 19 -13.29 -16.66 23.59
C PRO A 19 -13.92 -15.28 23.83
N ALA A 20 -15.23 -15.21 24.07
CA ALA A 20 -16.00 -13.96 24.15
C ALA A 20 -15.39 -12.91 25.10
N PHE A 21 -14.87 -13.33 26.26
CA PHE A 21 -14.26 -12.44 27.26
C PHE A 21 -12.91 -11.83 26.83
N LYS A 22 -12.27 -12.37 25.78
CA LYS A 22 -11.02 -11.84 25.20
C LYS A 22 -11.25 -11.04 23.92
N ARG A 23 -12.48 -11.00 23.42
CA ARG A 23 -12.80 -10.30 22.18
C ARG A 23 -12.85 -8.80 22.46
N ASN A 24 -12.03 -8.06 21.72
CA ASN A 24 -12.00 -6.61 21.74
C ASN A 24 -12.19 -6.10 20.30
N PRO A 25 -12.87 -4.96 20.10
CA PRO A 25 -12.98 -4.34 18.77
C PRO A 25 -11.60 -4.12 18.14
N ILE A 26 -11.46 -4.47 16.87
CA ILE A 26 -10.19 -4.34 16.13
C ILE A 26 -10.48 -3.76 14.74
N VAL A 27 -9.62 -2.86 14.30
CA VAL A 27 -9.58 -2.36 12.92
C VAL A 27 -8.29 -2.86 12.28
N TYR A 28 -8.42 -3.46 11.10
CA TYR A 28 -7.29 -3.77 10.23
C TYR A 28 -7.10 -2.62 9.25
N GLY A 29 -5.86 -2.16 9.10
CA GLY A 29 -5.55 -1.10 8.15
C GLY A 29 -4.17 -1.22 7.53
N ILE A 30 -3.95 -0.46 6.46
CA ILE A 30 -2.69 -0.37 5.74
C ILE A 30 -2.17 1.06 5.75
N GLY A 31 -0.89 1.22 6.07
CA GLY A 31 -0.22 2.52 6.09
C GLY A 31 -0.11 3.15 4.70
N GLU A 32 -0.32 4.46 4.63
CA GLU A 32 -0.23 5.24 3.38
C GLU A 32 1.22 5.35 2.86
N SER A 33 2.19 5.46 3.76
CA SER A 33 3.57 5.78 3.38
C SER A 33 4.38 4.54 3.05
N GLN A 34 4.41 3.54 3.92
CA GLN A 34 5.25 2.34 3.73
C GLN A 34 4.45 1.05 3.52
N PHE A 35 3.12 1.15 3.35
CA PHE A 35 2.23 0.00 3.16
C PHE A 35 2.32 -1.01 4.31
N THR A 36 2.54 -0.52 5.53
CA THR A 36 2.61 -1.38 6.70
C THR A 36 1.20 -1.81 7.13
N PHE A 37 0.93 -3.12 7.21
CA PHE A 37 -0.30 -3.60 7.83
C PHE A 37 -0.27 -3.43 9.35
N LEU A 38 -1.40 -2.96 9.90
CA LEU A 38 -1.55 -2.65 11.31
C LEU A 38 -2.87 -3.19 11.85
N GLU A 39 -2.80 -3.76 13.05
CA GLU A 39 -3.96 -3.93 13.92
C GLU A 39 -4.09 -2.69 14.82
N LEU A 40 -5.27 -2.11 14.84
CA LEU A 40 -5.58 -0.89 15.58
C LEU A 40 -6.71 -1.16 16.57
N ILE A 41 -6.62 -0.52 17.73
CA ILE A 41 -7.67 -0.53 18.74
C ILE A 41 -8.47 0.77 18.58
N PRO A 42 -9.75 0.67 18.19
CA PRO A 42 -10.60 1.84 18.03
C PRO A 42 -10.99 2.44 19.38
N LYS A 43 -11.31 3.73 19.40
CA LYS A 43 -12.00 4.34 20.55
C LYS A 43 -13.42 3.78 20.69
N ARG A 44 -13.99 3.94 21.88
CA ARG A 44 -15.39 3.57 22.14
C ARG A 44 -16.31 4.29 21.15
N ASP A 45 -17.28 3.54 20.64
CA ASP A 45 -18.34 3.99 19.72
C ASP A 45 -17.87 4.58 18.38
N ALA A 46 -16.59 4.42 18.04
CA ALA A 46 -16.07 4.81 16.73
C ALA A 46 -16.60 3.86 15.65
N THR A 47 -17.04 4.44 14.53
CA THR A 47 -17.46 3.71 13.32
C THR A 47 -16.41 3.87 12.23
N PHE A 48 -16.32 2.89 11.34
CA PHE A 48 -15.32 2.85 10.27
C PHE A 48 -15.97 2.46 8.95
N THR A 49 -15.46 3.02 7.87
CA THR A 49 -15.78 2.62 6.50
C THR A 49 -14.53 2.04 5.83
N ILE A 50 -14.68 0.99 5.03
CA ILE A 50 -13.56 0.43 4.25
C ILE A 50 -13.03 1.51 3.30
N GLY A 51 -11.71 1.62 3.18
CA GLY A 51 -11.03 2.69 2.43
C GLY A 51 -10.97 4.03 3.16
N GLU A 52 -11.55 4.16 4.37
CA GLU A 52 -11.45 5.39 5.14
C GLU A 52 -10.00 5.68 5.55
N ARG A 53 -9.51 6.89 5.23
CA ARG A 53 -8.20 7.39 5.66
C ARG A 53 -8.28 7.95 7.08
N ILE A 54 -7.57 7.33 8.02
CA ILE A 54 -7.56 7.70 9.44
C ILE A 54 -6.15 8.06 9.93
N TYR A 55 -6.04 9.02 10.83
CA TYR A 55 -4.78 9.41 11.44
C TYR A 55 -4.40 8.49 12.60
N VAL A 56 -3.17 7.97 12.58
CA VAL A 56 -2.56 7.12 13.62
C VAL A 56 -1.16 7.60 14.04
N GLY A 57 -0.74 8.77 13.54
CA GLY A 57 0.58 9.36 13.80
C GLY A 57 0.81 9.73 15.25
N LYS A 58 1.97 10.32 15.55
CA LYS A 58 2.45 10.49 16.93
C LYS A 58 1.58 11.37 17.82
N ASP A 59 0.85 12.33 17.25
CA ASP A 59 0.02 13.27 18.00
C ASP A 59 -1.31 12.60 18.44
N PRO A 60 -1.49 12.28 19.74
CA PRO A 60 -2.70 11.61 20.19
C PRO A 60 -3.96 12.49 20.05
N ALA A 61 -3.82 13.83 20.00
CA ALA A 61 -4.95 14.74 19.90
C ALA A 61 -5.61 14.66 18.51
N LEU A 62 -4.82 14.38 17.47
CA LEU A 62 -5.32 14.21 16.10
C LEU A 62 -5.93 12.82 15.85
N ARG A 63 -5.69 11.84 16.73
CA ARG A 63 -6.29 10.51 16.63
C ARG A 63 -7.74 10.55 17.08
N THR A 64 -8.66 10.86 16.18
CA THR A 64 -10.09 10.98 16.51
C THR A 64 -10.76 9.64 16.75
N LYS A 65 -10.47 8.63 15.92
CA LYS A 65 -11.13 7.30 15.95
C LYS A 65 -10.31 6.17 16.57
N ILE A 66 -8.99 6.31 16.69
CA ILE A 66 -8.09 5.26 17.16
C ILE A 66 -7.57 5.57 18.56
N GLU A 67 -7.66 4.60 19.47
CA GLU A 67 -7.11 4.68 20.82
C GLU A 67 -5.60 4.42 20.78
N LYS A 68 -5.20 3.28 20.20
CA LYS A 68 -3.80 2.89 20.07
C LYS A 68 -3.55 1.92 18.93
N ILE A 69 -2.31 1.87 18.47
CA ILE A 69 -1.82 0.85 17.54
C ILE A 69 -1.51 -0.41 18.37
N LYS A 70 -2.15 -1.55 18.07
CA LYS A 70 -1.90 -2.82 18.75
C LYS A 70 -0.57 -3.41 18.29
N GLY A 71 -0.32 -3.38 16.99
CA GLY A 71 0.92 -3.89 16.42
C GLY A 71 0.91 -3.91 14.90
N ARG A 72 2.08 -4.21 14.35
CA ARG A 72 2.23 -4.58 12.93
C ARG A 72 1.83 -6.04 12.76
N ILE A 73 1.31 -6.35 11.59
CA ILE A 73 0.99 -7.72 11.16
C ILE A 73 1.52 -7.95 9.75
N ASN A 74 1.49 -9.20 9.29
CA ASN A 74 1.84 -9.53 7.91
C ASN A 74 0.59 -9.81 7.07
N PHE A 75 0.80 -10.02 5.76
CA PHE A 75 -0.28 -10.29 4.81
C PHE A 75 -1.12 -11.49 5.23
N GLU A 76 -0.51 -12.57 5.70
CA GLU A 76 -1.17 -13.81 6.13
C GLU A 76 -2.07 -13.66 7.38
N ASP A 77 -1.96 -12.56 8.11
CA ASP A 77 -2.73 -12.30 9.33
C ASP A 77 -4.03 -11.51 9.06
N LEU A 78 -4.23 -11.05 7.83
CA LEU A 78 -5.41 -10.30 7.43
C LEU A 78 -6.66 -11.19 7.42
N THR A 79 -7.82 -10.55 7.61
CA THR A 79 -9.11 -11.23 7.45
C THR A 79 -9.41 -11.45 5.96
N SER A 80 -10.31 -12.37 5.65
CA SER A 80 -10.76 -12.59 4.27
C SER A 80 -11.35 -11.32 3.64
N THR A 81 -12.06 -10.51 4.43
CA THR A 81 -12.55 -9.20 4.01
C THR A 81 -11.39 -8.25 3.71
N ALA A 82 -10.43 -8.10 4.64
CA ALA A 82 -9.27 -7.23 4.42
C ALA A 82 -8.47 -7.64 3.18
N HIS A 83 -8.34 -8.94 2.90
CA HIS A 83 -7.74 -9.44 1.65
C HIS A 83 -8.54 -9.05 0.41
N GLY A 84 -9.86 -9.20 0.44
CA GLY A 84 -10.72 -8.86 -0.70
C GLY A 84 -10.73 -7.37 -1.04
N GLU A 85 -10.59 -6.52 -0.02
CA GLU A 85 -10.64 -5.05 -0.17
C GLU A 85 -9.27 -4.43 -0.51
N LEU A 86 -8.18 -5.13 -0.21
CA LEU A 86 -6.82 -4.61 -0.38
C LEU A 86 -6.54 -4.06 -1.80
N PRO A 87 -6.89 -4.74 -2.91
CA PRO A 87 -6.57 -4.22 -4.25
C PRO A 87 -7.23 -2.88 -4.57
N TYR A 88 -8.43 -2.64 -4.03
CA TYR A 88 -9.17 -1.39 -4.22
C TYR A 88 -8.56 -0.27 -3.38
N VAL A 89 -8.31 -0.54 -2.09
CA VAL A 89 -7.68 0.44 -1.18
C VAL A 89 -6.28 0.83 -1.64
N LEU A 90 -5.49 -0.11 -2.20
CA LEU A 90 -4.19 0.20 -2.79
C LEU A 90 -4.31 1.15 -3.98
N LEU A 91 -5.33 0.98 -4.82
CA LEU A 91 -5.57 1.87 -5.95
C LEU A 91 -5.92 3.28 -5.47
N ASP A 92 -6.79 3.40 -4.47
CA ASP A 92 -7.16 4.68 -3.86
C ASP A 92 -5.95 5.39 -3.24
N ILE A 93 -5.09 4.66 -2.51
CA ILE A 93 -3.84 5.21 -1.97
C ILE A 93 -2.96 5.77 -3.10
N VAL A 94 -2.84 5.05 -4.21
CA VAL A 94 -2.03 5.45 -5.36
C VAL A 94 -2.60 6.70 -6.04
N HIS A 95 -3.91 6.79 -6.22
CA HIS A 95 -4.57 7.99 -6.76
C HIS A 95 -4.43 9.20 -5.83
N ASN A 96 -4.67 9.02 -4.53
CA ASN A 96 -4.59 10.11 -3.56
C ASN A 96 -3.15 10.63 -3.37
N ASN A 97 -2.15 9.86 -3.80
CA ASN A 97 -0.73 10.21 -3.72
C ASN A 97 -0.07 10.20 -5.10
N GLU A 98 -0.80 10.56 -6.16
CA GLU A 98 -0.35 10.49 -7.56
C GLU A 98 1.04 11.11 -7.78
N GLU A 99 1.30 12.29 -7.20
CA GLU A 99 2.58 13.00 -7.33
C GLU A 99 3.79 12.12 -6.95
N ARG A 100 3.67 11.34 -5.87
CA ARG A 100 4.71 10.42 -5.40
C ARG A 100 5.07 9.39 -6.45
N TYR A 101 4.08 8.87 -7.16
CA TYR A 101 4.26 7.79 -8.12
C TYR A 101 4.63 8.29 -9.51
N VAL A 102 4.13 9.46 -9.91
CA VAL A 102 4.62 10.18 -11.07
C VAL A 102 6.11 10.49 -10.92
N LYS A 103 6.53 10.95 -9.74
CA LYS A 103 7.95 11.15 -9.41
C LYS A 103 8.75 9.84 -9.56
N PHE A 104 8.22 8.71 -9.11
CA PHE A 104 8.85 7.41 -9.34
C PHE A 104 9.08 7.12 -10.83
N PHE A 105 8.10 7.36 -11.70
CA PHE A 105 8.30 7.16 -13.15
C PHE A 105 9.37 8.10 -13.74
N ASN A 106 9.41 9.34 -13.27
CA ASN A 106 10.41 10.32 -13.71
C ASN A 106 11.83 9.96 -13.23
N GLU A 107 11.98 9.43 -12.02
CA GLU A 107 13.28 9.24 -11.36
C GLU A 107 13.77 7.78 -11.38
N ALA A 108 12.93 6.80 -11.75
CA ALA A 108 13.29 5.38 -11.76
C ALA A 108 14.58 5.14 -12.57
N SER A 109 15.52 4.39 -12.01
CA SER A 109 16.84 4.15 -12.59
C SER A 109 17.04 2.69 -13.01
N ALA A 110 18.15 2.42 -13.70
CA ALA A 110 18.56 1.07 -14.01
C ALA A 110 19.14 0.38 -12.76
N ILE A 111 18.79 -0.89 -12.53
CA ILE A 111 19.39 -1.74 -11.49
C ILE A 111 20.73 -2.30 -11.99
N SER A 112 20.79 -2.65 -13.28
CA SER A 112 22.00 -3.11 -13.95
C SER A 112 21.96 -2.71 -15.43
N THR A 113 23.02 -3.01 -16.17
CA THR A 113 23.09 -2.77 -17.63
C THR A 113 21.98 -3.46 -18.44
N ARG A 114 21.36 -4.52 -17.89
CA ARG A 114 20.32 -5.31 -18.56
C ARG A 114 18.97 -5.28 -17.85
N PHE A 115 18.81 -4.53 -16.75
CA PHE A 115 17.60 -4.58 -15.94
C PHE A 115 17.26 -3.22 -15.33
N HIS A 116 16.04 -2.74 -15.60
CA HIS A 116 15.54 -1.45 -15.15
C HIS A 116 14.49 -1.57 -14.03
N VAL A 117 14.45 -0.64 -13.07
CA VAL A 117 13.46 -0.65 -11.97
C VAL A 117 12.03 -0.66 -12.49
N LEU A 118 11.72 0.02 -13.61
CA LEU A 118 10.39 0.02 -14.21
C LEU A 118 9.91 -1.39 -14.65
N GLU A 119 10.84 -2.28 -15.02
CA GLU A 119 10.50 -3.66 -15.40
C GLU A 119 10.02 -4.51 -14.21
N LEU A 120 10.17 -3.99 -12.99
CA LEU A 120 9.59 -4.60 -11.80
C LEU A 120 8.06 -4.46 -11.76
N LEU A 121 7.48 -3.49 -12.48
CA LEU A 121 6.03 -3.28 -12.49
C LEU A 121 5.31 -4.40 -13.28
N PRO A 122 4.38 -5.15 -12.66
CA PRO A 122 3.69 -6.24 -13.33
C PRO A 122 2.90 -5.75 -14.55
N GLY A 123 3.20 -6.30 -15.73
CA GLY A 123 2.58 -5.91 -17.00
C GLY A 123 3.31 -4.79 -17.74
N LEU A 124 4.40 -4.24 -17.18
CA LEU A 124 5.26 -3.27 -17.87
C LEU A 124 6.40 -4.01 -18.60
N GLY A 125 6.23 -4.22 -19.90
CA GLY A 125 7.23 -4.85 -20.75
C GLY A 125 8.33 -3.88 -21.23
N LYS A 126 9.41 -4.43 -21.78
CA LYS A 126 10.59 -3.67 -22.24
C LYS A 126 10.26 -2.55 -23.23
N LYS A 127 9.30 -2.75 -24.15
CA LYS A 127 8.86 -1.71 -25.09
C LYS A 127 8.30 -0.48 -24.37
N MET A 128 7.35 -0.70 -23.46
CA MET A 128 6.72 0.38 -22.68
C MET A 128 7.71 1.05 -21.73
N MET A 129 8.65 0.28 -21.16
CA MET A 129 9.76 0.83 -20.37
C MET A 129 10.59 1.83 -21.18
N LEU A 130 11.00 1.47 -22.39
CA LEU A 130 11.78 2.35 -23.27
C LEU A 130 11.00 3.61 -23.66
N GLU A 131 9.71 3.48 -23.98
CA GLU A 131 8.84 4.63 -24.30
C GLU A 131 8.74 5.61 -23.11
N ILE A 132 8.56 5.10 -21.87
CA ILE A 132 8.56 5.93 -20.66
C ILE A 132 9.89 6.68 -20.50
N LEU A 133 11.02 6.00 -20.75
CA LEU A 133 12.36 6.60 -20.64
C LEU A 133 12.60 7.69 -21.69
N GLU A 134 12.15 7.49 -22.93
CA GLU A 134 12.28 8.50 -23.98
C GLU A 134 11.37 9.69 -23.74
N GLU A 135 10.12 9.46 -23.31
CA GLU A 135 9.19 10.53 -23.02
C GLU A 135 9.67 11.40 -21.84
N ARG A 136 10.07 10.82 -20.72
CA ARG A 136 10.51 11.63 -19.56
C ARG A 136 11.75 12.48 -19.83
N LYS A 137 12.61 12.09 -20.80
CA LYS A 137 13.76 12.90 -21.25
C LYS A 137 13.33 14.18 -21.96
N LYS A 138 12.22 14.14 -22.71
CA LYS A 138 11.67 15.32 -23.38
C LYS A 138 11.12 16.31 -22.36
N LYS A 139 10.34 15.78 -21.41
CA LYS A 139 9.72 16.54 -20.32
C LYS A 139 9.30 15.57 -19.21
N PRO A 140 9.62 15.85 -17.93
CA PRO A 140 9.08 15.09 -16.81
C PRO A 140 7.55 15.09 -16.81
N PHE A 141 6.95 13.96 -16.44
CA PHE A 141 5.51 13.85 -16.27
C PHE A 141 5.05 14.62 -15.03
N THR A 142 3.85 15.21 -15.10
CA THR A 142 3.20 15.88 -13.96
C THR A 142 1.96 15.14 -13.47
N SER A 143 1.44 14.18 -14.24
CA SER A 143 0.27 13.37 -13.88
C SER A 143 0.26 12.02 -14.60
N PHE A 144 -0.47 11.05 -14.04
CA PHE A 144 -0.80 9.79 -14.70
C PHE A 144 -1.56 10.00 -16.00
N LYS A 145 -2.43 11.00 -16.05
CA LYS A 145 -3.16 11.35 -17.27
C LYS A 145 -2.20 11.82 -18.37
N GLU A 146 -1.27 12.72 -18.05
CA GLU A 146 -0.26 13.18 -19.02
C GLU A 146 0.60 12.00 -19.52
N MET A 147 0.92 11.04 -18.65
CA MET A 147 1.63 9.83 -19.08
C MET A 147 0.83 8.99 -20.09
N GLN A 148 -0.47 8.80 -19.85
CA GLN A 148 -1.36 8.08 -20.75
C GLN A 148 -1.50 8.80 -22.10
N ASP A 149 -1.63 10.13 -22.07
CA ASP A 149 -1.78 10.96 -23.28
C ASP A 149 -0.50 10.95 -24.15
N ARG A 150 0.67 10.72 -23.55
CA ARG A 150 1.98 10.72 -24.24
C ARG A 150 2.48 9.34 -24.65
N ILE A 151 1.90 8.28 -24.10
CA ILE A 151 2.37 6.90 -24.29
C ILE A 151 1.18 6.02 -24.67
N ASP A 152 1.02 5.76 -25.97
CA ASP A 152 -0.14 5.09 -26.57
C ASP A 152 -0.55 3.77 -25.90
N PHE A 153 0.43 3.00 -25.40
CA PHE A 153 0.19 1.68 -24.80
C PHE A 153 0.03 1.71 -23.28
N LEU A 154 0.28 2.84 -22.63
CA LEU A 154 0.18 2.98 -21.18
C LEU A 154 -1.25 3.33 -20.79
N ARG A 155 -2.05 2.31 -20.47
CA ARG A 155 -3.48 2.53 -20.14
C ARG A 155 -3.74 2.89 -18.69
N SER A 156 -2.97 2.34 -17.74
CA SER A 156 -3.28 2.48 -16.31
C SER A 156 -1.99 2.45 -15.47
N PRO A 157 -1.22 3.56 -15.42
CA PRO A 157 0.02 3.63 -14.64
C PRO A 157 -0.22 3.41 -13.14
N ASP A 158 -1.31 3.95 -12.62
CA ASP A 158 -1.86 3.69 -11.29
C ASP A 158 -1.98 2.19 -10.96
N LYS A 159 -2.57 1.40 -11.87
CA LYS A 159 -2.73 -0.05 -11.68
C LYS A 159 -1.42 -0.82 -11.75
N LEU A 160 -0.44 -0.34 -12.52
CA LEU A 160 0.90 -0.96 -12.55
C LEU A 160 1.59 -0.81 -11.20
N ILE A 161 1.46 0.37 -10.58
CA ILE A 161 1.98 0.67 -9.26
C ILE A 161 1.24 -0.14 -8.18
N SER A 162 -0.10 -0.12 -8.17
CA SER A 162 -0.88 -0.85 -7.15
C SER A 162 -0.60 -2.35 -7.18
N LYS A 163 -0.53 -2.96 -8.37
CA LYS A 163 -0.13 -4.37 -8.53
C LYS A 163 1.29 -4.65 -8.06
N ARG A 164 2.22 -3.71 -8.26
CA ARG A 164 3.58 -3.87 -7.75
C ARG A 164 3.60 -3.85 -6.23
N ILE A 165 2.89 -2.92 -5.62
CA ILE A 165 2.76 -2.84 -4.16
C ILE A 165 2.15 -4.14 -3.63
N GLU A 166 1.05 -4.60 -4.22
CA GLU A 166 0.40 -5.86 -3.84
C GLU A 166 1.37 -7.04 -3.94
N LEU A 167 2.09 -7.19 -5.06
CA LEU A 167 3.10 -8.24 -5.23
C LEU A 167 4.14 -8.22 -4.10
N GLU A 168 4.68 -7.05 -3.78
CA GLU A 168 5.66 -6.90 -2.70
C GLU A 168 5.10 -7.21 -1.31
N LEU A 169 3.81 -6.94 -1.08
CA LEU A 169 3.12 -7.26 0.19
C LEU A 169 2.85 -8.78 0.30
N THR A 170 2.45 -9.42 -0.81
CA THR A 170 2.11 -10.84 -0.84
C THR A 170 3.32 -11.76 -0.78
N ASP A 171 4.44 -11.34 -1.36
CA ASP A 171 5.65 -12.15 -1.44
C ASP A 171 6.71 -11.59 -0.48
N PRO A 172 6.88 -12.20 0.70
CA PRO A 172 7.83 -11.72 1.70
C PRO A 172 9.28 -11.78 1.19
N ASN A 173 9.57 -12.68 0.25
CA ASN A 173 10.91 -12.95 -0.27
C ASN A 173 11.28 -12.06 -1.46
N GLN A 174 10.48 -11.04 -1.77
CA GLN A 174 10.81 -10.14 -2.87
C GLN A 174 12.17 -9.48 -2.70
N LYS A 175 13.07 -9.81 -3.64
CA LYS A 175 14.45 -9.32 -3.65
C LYS A 175 14.53 -7.81 -3.79
N TYR A 176 13.67 -7.23 -4.63
CA TYR A 176 13.60 -5.79 -4.84
C TYR A 176 12.30 -5.28 -4.25
N ARG A 177 12.38 -4.41 -3.25
CA ARG A 177 11.21 -3.69 -2.71
C ARG A 177 11.33 -2.23 -3.08
N VAL A 178 10.37 -1.75 -3.86
CA VAL A 178 10.34 -0.39 -4.40
C VAL A 178 9.45 0.50 -3.54
N PHE A 179 8.34 -0.03 -3.05
CA PHE A 179 7.30 0.77 -2.40
C PHE A 179 7.04 0.37 -0.95
N THR A 180 7.20 -0.91 -0.63
CA THR A 180 6.81 -1.48 0.65
C THR A 180 7.98 -1.58 1.62
N ARG A 181 7.68 -1.52 2.92
CA ARG A 181 8.64 -1.92 3.96
C ARG A 181 8.81 -3.44 3.99
N LEU A 182 9.97 -3.89 4.50
CA LEU A 182 10.17 -5.30 4.84
C LEU A 182 9.06 -5.82 5.79
N PRO A 183 8.54 -7.04 5.53
CA PRO A 183 7.59 -7.70 6.40
C PRO A 183 8.22 -7.96 7.78
N MET A 184 7.39 -8.27 8.78
CA MET A 184 7.93 -8.69 10.06
C MET A 184 8.56 -10.07 9.92
N THR A 185 9.83 -10.18 10.32
CA THR A 185 10.46 -11.47 10.59
C THR A 185 9.72 -12.11 11.76
N ARG A 186 9.05 -13.23 11.50
CA ARG A 186 8.59 -14.10 12.57
C ARG A 186 9.84 -14.81 13.08
N ASP A 187 10.36 -14.38 14.23
CA ASP A 187 11.35 -15.18 14.93
C ASP A 187 10.65 -16.50 15.29
N HIS A 188 10.96 -17.56 14.54
CA HIS A 188 10.61 -18.92 14.93
C HIS A 188 11.48 -19.30 16.14
N HIS A 189 11.20 -18.67 17.27
CA HIS A 189 11.65 -19.11 18.58
C HIS A 189 10.47 -19.73 19.31
N THR A 190 10.06 -20.92 18.87
CA THR A 190 9.74 -22.08 19.72
C THR A 190 9.52 -23.32 18.86
#